data_AF-A0A4B9HZK0-F1
#
_entry.id   AF-A0A4B9HZK0-F1
#
_cell.length_a   1.000
_cell.length_b   1.000
_cell.length_c   1.000
_cell.angle_alpha   90.00
_cell.angle_beta   90.00
_cell.angle_gamma   90.00
#
_symmetry.space_group_name_H-M   'P 1'
#
loop_
_entity.id
_entity.type
_entity.pdbx_description
1 polymer ?
#
loop_
_entity_poly.entity_id
_entity_poly.type
_entity_poly.pdbx_seq_one_letter_code
_entity_poly.pdbx_strand_id
1 'polypeptide(L)'
;MLQNSQRLVAASLMMKHLRLQNPEDSPSSVEVDHNTITVKVGETFTINASVLPVGASQEVTYTSSNPPKAKINSVGTGEGVAEGTANI
;
A
#
# COMPACT_ATOMS: atom_id res chain seq x y z
N MET A 1 -36.00 27.08 -30.19
CA MET A 1 -34.55 26.85 -30.30
C MET A 1 -34.04 26.37 -28.94
N LEU A 2 -33.52 25.15 -28.91
CA LEU A 2 -32.53 24.59 -27.97
C LEU A 2 -32.76 24.68 -26.45
N GLN A 3 -33.23 23.58 -25.85
CA GLN A 3 -32.68 23.08 -24.59
C GLN A 3 -32.52 21.55 -24.69
N ASN A 4 -31.62 21.14 -25.60
CA ASN A 4 -31.03 19.80 -25.64
C ASN A 4 -29.51 19.97 -25.53
N SER A 5 -28.87 19.16 -24.67
CA SER A 5 -27.46 19.21 -24.23
C SER A 5 -27.26 20.08 -22.98
N GLN A 6 -27.12 19.59 -21.75
CA GLN A 6 -26.37 18.41 -21.32
C GLN A 6 -27.00 17.81 -20.05
N ARG A 7 -27.50 16.57 -20.14
CA ARG A 7 -27.42 15.65 -19.00
C ARG A 7 -25.93 15.38 -18.77
N LEU A 8 -25.53 15.30 -17.49
CA LEU A 8 -24.18 14.97 -16.99
C LEU A 8 -23.15 16.10 -16.95
N VAL A 9 -23.34 17.09 -16.07
CA VAL A 9 -22.26 17.48 -15.13
C VAL A 9 -22.88 17.87 -13.79
N ALA A 10 -23.57 16.92 -13.15
CA ALA A 10 -23.99 17.06 -11.75
C ALA A 10 -22.80 16.97 -10.76
N ALA A 11 -21.61 17.38 -11.16
CA ALA A 11 -20.41 17.34 -10.34
C ALA A 11 -19.63 18.65 -10.48
N SER A 12 -20.12 19.64 -9.73
CA SER A 12 -19.36 20.74 -9.13
C SER A 12 -18.93 21.92 -10.02
N LEU A 13 -19.78 22.94 -9.97
CA LEU A 13 -19.46 24.35 -10.26
C LEU A 13 -18.68 25.01 -9.09
N MET A 14 -17.84 24.28 -8.36
CA MET A 14 -17.20 24.76 -7.14
C MET A 14 -15.72 24.35 -7.10
N MET A 15 -14.86 25.30 -6.70
CA MET A 15 -13.43 25.15 -6.35
C MET A 15 -12.39 25.58 -7.41
N LYS A 16 -12.42 26.85 -7.82
CA LYS A 16 -11.21 27.56 -8.27
C LYS A 16 -10.40 28.19 -7.11
N HIS A 17 -10.78 27.97 -5.86
CA HIS A 17 -10.03 28.45 -4.70
C HIS A 17 -9.98 27.36 -3.63
N LEU A 18 -8.75 26.97 -3.26
CA LEU A 18 -8.37 26.16 -2.10
C LEU A 18 -8.64 24.64 -2.17
N ARG A 19 -7.56 23.88 -2.40
CA ARG A 19 -7.50 22.44 -2.09
C ARG A 19 -7.52 22.28 -0.57
N LEU A 20 -8.71 22.30 0.06
CA LEU A 20 -8.83 21.74 1.41
C LEU A 20 -8.48 20.25 1.28
N GLN A 21 -7.35 19.83 1.86
CA GLN A 21 -6.98 18.43 1.95
C GLN A 21 -8.12 17.68 2.65
N ASN A 22 -8.71 16.70 1.97
CA ASN A 22 -9.63 15.79 2.61
C ASN A 22 -8.81 14.89 3.56
N PRO A 23 -9.26 14.62 4.79
CA PRO A 23 -8.59 13.66 5.68
C PRO A 23 -8.53 12.23 5.10
N GLU A 24 -9.28 11.97 4.03
CA GLU A 24 -9.26 10.74 3.21
C GLU A 24 -7.98 10.56 2.36
N ASP A 25 -7.08 11.56 2.31
CA ASP A 25 -5.84 11.50 1.52
C ASP A 25 -4.64 10.95 2.32
N SER A 26 -4.75 10.83 3.65
CA SER A 26 -3.65 10.35 4.50
C SER A 26 -3.78 8.84 4.79
N PRO A 27 -2.68 8.08 4.77
CA PRO A 27 -2.72 6.67 5.11
C PRO A 27 -3.07 6.49 6.59
N SER A 28 -4.01 5.59 6.87
CA SER A 28 -4.56 5.33 8.20
C SER A 28 -4.29 3.91 8.71
N SER A 29 -4.15 2.95 7.79
CA SER A 29 -3.88 1.55 8.10
C SER A 29 -3.07 0.92 6.97
N VAL A 30 -2.32 -0.12 7.31
CA VAL A 30 -1.65 -1.00 6.35
C VAL A 30 -2.11 -2.42 6.64
N GLU A 31 -2.66 -3.07 5.64
CA GLU A 31 -3.03 -4.49 5.68
C GLU A 31 -1.97 -5.31 4.97
N VAL A 32 -1.60 -6.45 5.53
CA VAL A 32 -0.69 -7.43 4.93
C VAL A 32 -1.41 -8.74 4.72
N ASP A 33 -1.06 -9.46 3.66
CA ASP A 33 -1.69 -10.73 3.30
C ASP A 33 -1.30 -11.90 4.23
N HIS A 34 -0.21 -11.78 4.97
CA HIS A 34 0.26 -12.80 5.91
C HIS A 34 0.76 -12.19 7.21
N ASN A 35 0.35 -12.76 8.35
CA ASN A 35 0.92 -12.42 9.66
C ASN A 35 2.20 -13.20 9.97
N THR A 36 2.30 -14.44 9.48
CA THR A 36 3.46 -15.32 9.67
C THR A 36 3.69 -16.15 8.41
N ILE A 37 4.95 -16.34 8.05
CA ILE A 37 5.36 -17.17 6.90
C ILE A 37 6.49 -18.08 7.38
N THR A 38 6.40 -19.37 7.06
CA THR A 38 7.50 -20.32 7.26
C THR A 38 8.09 -20.66 5.90
N VAL A 39 9.37 -20.33 5.71
CA VAL A 39 10.11 -20.61 4.48
C VAL A 39 11.33 -21.46 4.77
N LYS A 40 11.74 -22.28 3.80
CA LYS A 40 13.03 -22.96 3.90
C LYS A 40 14.16 -21.98 3.59
N VAL A 41 15.36 -22.32 4.05
CA VAL A 41 16.57 -21.58 3.70
C VAL A 41 16.80 -21.67 2.19
N GLY A 42 17.03 -20.53 1.54
CA GLY A 42 17.18 -20.34 0.11
C GLY A 42 15.86 -20.16 -0.65
N GLU A 43 14.71 -20.33 -0.01
CA GLU A 43 13.41 -20.08 -0.64
C GLU A 43 13.00 -18.61 -0.53
N THR A 44 12.24 -18.16 -1.52
CA THR A 44 11.71 -16.79 -1.58
C THR A 44 10.23 -16.78 -1.19
N PHE A 45 9.79 -15.63 -0.68
CA PHE A 45 8.39 -15.36 -0.36
C PHE A 45 8.04 -13.93 -0.77
N THR A 46 6.75 -13.65 -0.85
CA THR A 46 6.25 -12.31 -1.16
C THR A 46 5.24 -11.91 -0.10
N ILE A 47 5.32 -10.66 0.35
CA ILE A 47 4.34 -10.01 1.21
C ILE A 47 3.69 -8.92 0.40
N ASN A 48 2.36 -8.96 0.32
CA ASN A 48 1.58 -7.91 -0.30
C ASN A 48 1.00 -7.02 0.80
N ALA A 49 1.32 -5.73 0.75
CA ALA A 49 0.75 -4.72 1.63
C ALA A 49 -0.23 -3.82 0.86
N SER A 50 -1.34 -3.45 1.49
CA SER A 50 -2.33 -2.50 0.96
C SER A 50 -2.55 -1.38 1.99
N VAL A 51 -2.54 -0.13 1.53
CA VAL A 51 -2.72 1.03 2.40
C VAL A 51 -4.15 1.53 2.31
N LEU A 52 -4.79 1.74 3.46
CA LEU A 52 -6.15 2.25 3.54
C LEU A 52 -6.17 3.70 4.06
N PRO A 53 -7.07 4.55 3.53
CA PRO A 53 -8.03 4.26 2.45
C PRO A 53 -7.36 4.18 1.07
N VAL A 54 -8.05 3.59 0.08
CA VAL A 54 -7.55 3.41 -1.31
C VAL A 54 -7.14 4.71 -2.01
N GLY A 55 -7.62 5.87 -1.52
CA GLY A 55 -7.25 7.19 -2.02
C GLY A 55 -5.91 7.74 -1.47
N ALA A 56 -5.37 7.14 -0.40
CA ALA A 56 -4.11 7.56 0.20
C ALA A 56 -2.89 7.04 -0.59
N SER A 57 -1.71 7.59 -0.29
CA SER A 57 -0.44 7.09 -0.83
C SER A 57 -0.25 5.61 -0.49
N GLN A 58 0.03 4.81 -1.52
CA GLN A 58 0.25 3.36 -1.40
C GLN A 58 1.73 2.99 -1.24
N GLU A 59 2.59 3.98 -0.98
CA GLU A 59 4.02 3.74 -0.76
C GLU A 59 4.23 3.01 0.57
N VAL A 60 4.88 1.84 0.51
CA VAL A 60 5.23 1.02 1.67
C VAL A 60 6.73 0.74 1.66
N THR A 61 7.36 0.82 2.82
CA THR A 61 8.75 0.40 3.01
C THR A 61 8.78 -0.88 3.84
N TYR A 62 9.46 -1.89 3.33
CA TYR A 62 9.70 -3.14 4.04
C TYR A 62 11.06 -3.11 4.72
N THR A 63 11.15 -3.65 5.93
CA THR A 63 12.40 -3.80 6.67
C THR A 63 12.51 -5.21 7.21
N SER A 64 13.70 -5.63 7.60
CA SER A 64 13.84 -6.89 8.34
C SER A 64 14.58 -6.61 9.63
N SER A 65 14.04 -7.09 10.75
CA SER A 65 14.70 -7.01 12.04
C SER A 65 15.97 -7.89 12.11
N ASN A 66 16.10 -8.88 11.21
CA ASN A 66 17.24 -9.79 11.18
C ASN A 66 17.63 -10.18 9.73
N PRO A 67 18.26 -9.27 8.97
CA PRO A 67 18.68 -9.52 7.58
C PRO A 67 19.58 -10.75 7.36
N PRO A 68 20.44 -11.16 8.32
CA PRO A 68 21.18 -12.42 8.22
C PRO A 68 20.30 -13.69 8.24
N LYS A 69 19.04 -13.61 8.69
CA LYS A 69 18.10 -14.74 8.77
C LYS A 69 17.01 -14.67 7.70
N ALA A 70 16.42 -13.50 7.50
CA ALA A 70 15.50 -13.27 6.40
C ALA A 70 15.70 -11.87 5.83
N LYS A 71 15.78 -11.75 4.51
CA LYS A 71 15.84 -10.46 3.81
C LYS A 71 14.50 -10.16 3.18
N ILE A 72 14.23 -8.88 2.99
CA ILE A 72 13.13 -8.40 2.15
C ILE A 72 13.61 -7.20 1.35
N ASN A 73 13.14 -7.07 0.11
CA ASN A 73 13.45 -5.95 -0.76
C ASN A 73 12.31 -4.91 -0.76
N SER A 74 12.51 -3.81 -1.48
CA SER A 74 11.55 -2.70 -1.55
C SER A 74 10.23 -3.04 -2.26
N VAL A 75 10.15 -4.18 -2.96
CA VAL A 75 8.93 -4.64 -3.65
C VAL A 75 8.21 -5.74 -2.88
N GLY A 76 8.58 -5.97 -1.60
CA GLY A 76 7.91 -6.95 -0.75
C GLY A 76 8.31 -8.41 -1.02
N THR A 77 9.37 -8.66 -1.80
CA THR A 77 9.92 -10.01 -1.99
C THR A 77 11.05 -10.27 -1.02
N GLY A 78 10.92 -11.32 -0.22
CA GLY A 78 11.90 -11.77 0.75
C GLY A 78 12.50 -13.13 0.45
N GLU A 79 13.55 -13.45 1.18
CA GLU A 79 14.30 -14.70 1.09
C GLU A 79 14.68 -15.18 2.49
N GLY A 80 14.50 -16.47 2.75
CA GLY A 80 15.03 -17.12 3.95
C GLY A 80 16.53 -17.37 3.80
N VAL A 81 17.37 -16.64 4.53
CA VAL A 81 18.85 -16.72 4.40
C VAL A 81 19.44 -17.79 5.33
N ALA A 82 18.88 -17.98 6.52
CA ALA A 82 19.33 -18.98 7.48
C ALA A 82 18.24 -19.32 8.50
N GLU A 83 18.36 -20.46 9.18
CA GLU A 83 17.42 -20.87 10.22
C GLU A 83 17.30 -19.85 11.36
N GLY A 84 16.07 -19.57 11.77
CA GLY A 84 15.74 -18.62 12.83
C GLY A 84 14.42 -17.90 12.55
N THR A 85 14.23 -16.77 13.24
CA THR A 85 13.05 -15.90 13.09
C THR A 85 13.49 -14.47 12.77
N ALA A 86 12.66 -13.77 12.00
CA ALA A 86 12.80 -12.35 11.69
C ALA A 86 11.41 -11.72 11.63
N ASN A 87 11.33 -10.46 12.04
CA ASN A 87 10.11 -9.66 11.87
C ASN A 87 10.33 -8.74 10.66
N ILE A 88 9.30 -8.67 9.82
CA ILE A 88 9.30 -7.88 8.58
C ILE A 88 8.42 -6.65 8.78
#